data_AF-E3NCK6-F1
#
_entry.id   AF-E3NCK6-F1
#
_cell.length_a   1.000
_cell.length_b   1.000
_cell.length_c   1.000
_cell.angle_alpha   90.00
_cell.angle_beta   90.00
_cell.angle_gamma   90.00
#
_symmetry.space_group_name_H-M   'P 1'
#
loop_
_entity.id
_entity.type
_entity.pdbx_description
1 polymer ?
#
loop_
_entity_poly.entity_id
_entity_poly.type
_entity_poly.pdbx_seq_one_letter_code
_entity_poly.pdbx_strand_id
1 'polypeptide(L)'
;MYMYERNQSELIIECVHNYFYAFFGSSIDYQIDFNCDKLRQSLKNIASSRIGLSENMTGKELEACFTSSPSQKFIAILYKLNGKLCPDSVLYNTENLYLNSTHIDGDDLLSRFRGKSLFLVERNVTDSNIIRFLNEWKSSRKFQNLKFFSVFTHRRNRFDVAKVLYEADIKHLNPSETTLKLEWKQRFVNFNQI
;
A
#
# COMPACT_ATOMS: atom_id res chain seq x y z
N MET A 1 -4.69 5.74 -34.32
CA MET A 1 -4.28 4.98 -33.12
C MET A 1 -2.76 4.84 -33.19
N TYR A 2 -2.02 5.74 -32.53
CA TYR A 2 -0.56 5.66 -32.51
C TYR A 2 -0.14 4.60 -31.50
N MET A 3 0.32 3.46 -32.00
CA MET A 3 1.00 2.44 -31.21
C MET A 3 2.39 2.98 -30.89
N TYR A 4 2.52 3.71 -29.79
CA TYR A 4 3.82 4.15 -29.29
C TYR A 4 4.61 2.92 -28.84
N GLU A 5 5.85 2.76 -29.32
CA GLU A 5 6.71 1.66 -28.87
C GLU A 5 6.97 1.78 -27.36
N ARG A 6 6.84 0.66 -26.63
CA ARG A 6 6.94 0.61 -25.16
C ARG A 6 8.22 1.27 -24.62
N ASN A 7 9.35 1.08 -25.31
CA ASN A 7 10.63 1.67 -24.92
C ASN A 7 10.63 3.21 -24.96
N GLN A 8 9.94 3.81 -25.92
CA GLN A 8 9.82 5.26 -26.01
C GLN A 8 8.95 5.83 -24.89
N SER A 9 7.95 5.06 -24.42
CA SER A 9 7.11 5.48 -23.28
C SER A 9 7.88 5.51 -21.96
N GLU A 10 8.79 4.56 -21.72
CA GLU A 10 9.65 4.56 -20.52
C GLU A 10 10.60 5.76 -20.51
N LEU A 11 11.26 6.03 -21.65
CA LEU A 11 12.16 7.19 -21.82
C LEU A 11 11.44 8.52 -21.60
N ILE A 12 10.23 8.68 -22.12
CA ILE A 12 9.44 9.90 -21.91
C ILE A 12 9.15 10.11 -20.43
N ILE A 13 8.72 9.05 -19.73
CA ILE A 13 8.42 9.14 -18.30
C ILE A 13 9.67 9.51 -17.49
N GLU A 14 10.81 8.89 -17.80
CA GLU A 14 12.08 9.24 -17.16
C GLU A 14 12.48 10.69 -17.45
N CYS A 15 12.39 11.16 -18.70
CA CYS A 15 12.70 12.53 -19.08
C CYS A 15 11.80 13.54 -18.35
N VAL A 16 10.49 13.29 -18.29
CA VAL A 16 9.53 14.14 -17.56
C VAL A 16 9.87 14.15 -16.07
N HIS A 17 10.09 12.99 -15.47
CA HIS A 17 10.49 12.86 -14.06
C HIS A 17 11.78 13.64 -13.76
N ASN A 18 12.82 13.46 -14.57
CA ASN A 18 14.10 14.14 -14.41
C ASN A 18 13.97 15.66 -14.57
N TYR A 19 13.13 16.12 -15.49
CA TYR A 19 12.84 17.55 -15.65
C TYR A 19 12.15 18.13 -14.41
N PHE A 20 11.10 17.47 -13.91
CA PHE A 20 10.40 17.91 -12.70
C PHE A 20 11.33 17.94 -11.50
N TYR A 21 12.15 16.90 -11.33
CA TYR A 21 13.12 16.82 -10.25
C TYR A 21 14.21 17.90 -10.37
N ALA A 22 14.73 18.17 -11.58
CA ALA A 22 15.73 19.22 -11.79
C ALA A 22 15.15 20.62 -11.55
N PHE A 23 13.89 20.86 -11.92
CA PHE A 23 13.24 22.16 -11.79
C PHE A 23 12.79 22.47 -10.36
N PHE A 24 12.17 21.50 -9.67
CA PHE A 24 11.57 21.70 -8.35
C PHE A 24 12.42 21.12 -7.18
N GLY A 25 13.44 20.32 -7.49
CA GLY A 25 14.22 19.59 -6.50
C GLY A 25 13.40 18.55 -5.75
N SER A 26 13.88 18.17 -4.56
CA SER A 26 13.23 17.22 -3.65
C SER A 26 12.13 17.85 -2.78
N SER A 27 11.86 19.15 -2.96
CA SER A 27 10.91 19.90 -2.13
C SER A 27 9.44 19.64 -2.49
N ILE A 28 9.17 19.15 -3.70
CA ILE A 28 7.82 18.85 -4.15
C ILE A 28 7.45 17.40 -3.84
N ASP A 29 6.31 17.25 -3.18
CA ASP A 29 5.65 15.97 -3.02
C ASP A 29 4.78 15.71 -4.25
N TYR A 30 5.22 14.83 -5.13
CA TYR A 30 4.38 14.26 -6.18
C TYR A 30 4.32 12.74 -6.03
N GLN A 31 3.24 12.18 -6.56
CA GLN A 31 3.01 10.75 -6.61
C GLN A 31 3.07 10.33 -8.06
N ILE A 32 3.75 9.22 -8.34
CA ILE A 32 3.62 8.63 -9.65
C ILE A 32 2.59 7.52 -9.66
N ASP A 33 1.67 7.60 -10.62
CA ASP A 33 0.61 6.63 -10.84
C ASP A 33 0.91 5.87 -12.12
N PHE A 34 1.18 4.57 -11.98
CA PHE A 34 1.55 3.71 -13.09
C PHE A 34 0.67 2.46 -13.12
N ASN A 35 0.41 1.99 -14.33
CA ASN A 35 0.01 0.60 -14.56
C ASN A 35 1.23 -0.16 -15.08
N CYS A 36 1.66 -1.20 -14.35
CA CYS A 36 2.95 -1.86 -14.53
C CYS A 36 3.11 -2.66 -15.83
N ASP A 37 2.06 -2.76 -16.66
CA ASP A 37 2.17 -3.26 -18.04
C ASP A 37 3.14 -2.45 -18.92
N LYS A 38 3.54 -1.25 -18.46
CA LYS A 38 4.30 -0.27 -19.25
C LYS A 38 5.67 0.13 -18.70
N LEU A 39 6.02 -0.23 -17.46
CA LEU A 39 7.26 0.22 -16.83
C LEU A 39 7.94 -0.86 -16.03
N ARG A 40 9.10 -1.30 -16.52
CA ARG A 40 10.03 -2.17 -15.78
C ARG A 40 11.08 -1.39 -14.99
N GLN A 41 11.25 -0.09 -15.28
CA GLN A 41 12.37 0.69 -14.75
C GLN A 41 11.97 1.48 -13.51
N SER A 42 12.77 1.35 -12.45
CA SER A 42 12.63 2.13 -11.24
C SER A 42 13.21 3.54 -11.43
N LEU A 43 12.41 4.55 -11.12
CA LEU A 43 12.84 5.95 -11.13
C LEU A 43 13.53 6.33 -9.82
N LYS A 44 14.54 7.19 -9.89
CA LYS A 44 15.27 7.70 -8.71
C LYS A 44 14.50 8.82 -8.02
N ASN A 45 14.75 9.02 -6.73
CA ASN A 45 14.19 10.12 -5.93
C ASN A 45 12.65 10.13 -5.84
N ILE A 46 12.02 8.95 -5.88
CA ILE A 46 10.58 8.83 -5.71
C ILE A 46 10.25 8.63 -4.23
N ALA A 47 9.44 9.53 -3.68
CA ALA A 47 8.95 9.42 -2.31
C ALA A 47 7.57 8.75 -2.23
N SER A 48 6.83 8.66 -3.34
CA SER A 48 5.44 8.22 -3.38
C SER A 48 5.08 7.54 -4.70
N SER A 49 4.61 6.30 -4.64
CA SER A 49 4.14 5.55 -5.82
C SER A 49 2.74 4.99 -5.64
N ARG A 50 2.00 4.92 -6.73
CA ARG A 50 0.77 4.17 -6.90
C ARG A 50 0.93 3.26 -8.11
N ILE A 51 0.81 1.97 -7.88
CA ILE A 51 1.15 0.93 -8.85
C ILE A 51 -0.06 0.03 -9.03
N GLY A 52 -0.64 0.10 -10.22
CA GLY A 52 -1.56 -0.90 -10.72
C GLY A 52 -0.78 -2.11 -11.23
N LEU A 53 -1.04 -3.26 -10.62
CA LEU A 53 -0.46 -4.53 -11.04
C LEU A 53 -1.24 -5.10 -12.23
N SER A 54 -0.55 -5.89 -13.04
CA SER A 54 -1.19 -6.70 -14.07
C SER A 54 -1.18 -8.18 -13.71
N GLU A 55 -2.15 -8.93 -14.26
CA GLU A 55 -2.39 -10.33 -13.90
C GLU A 55 -1.20 -11.27 -14.16
N ASN A 56 -0.20 -10.82 -14.91
CA ASN A 56 1.02 -11.58 -15.23
C ASN A 56 2.24 -11.17 -14.40
N MET A 57 2.15 -10.08 -13.64
CA MET A 57 3.30 -9.50 -12.93
C MET A 57 3.71 -10.36 -11.74
N THR A 58 5.00 -10.70 -11.69
CA THR A 58 5.59 -11.46 -10.58
C THR A 58 6.02 -10.55 -9.42
N GLY A 59 6.16 -11.12 -8.22
CA GLY A 59 6.73 -10.39 -7.08
C GLY A 59 8.11 -9.78 -7.35
N LYS A 60 8.97 -10.46 -8.13
CA LYS A 60 10.30 -9.94 -8.52
C LYS A 60 10.20 -8.73 -9.44
N GLU A 61 9.28 -8.75 -10.40
CA GLU A 61 9.04 -7.59 -11.26
C GLU A 61 8.49 -6.41 -10.46
N LEU A 62 7.66 -6.67 -9.44
CA LEU A 62 7.18 -5.63 -8.54
C LEU A 62 8.34 -5.01 -7.74
N GLU A 63 9.22 -5.83 -7.18
CA GLU A 63 10.41 -5.32 -6.48
C GLU A 63 11.32 -4.49 -7.39
N ALA A 64 11.43 -4.88 -8.67
CA ALA A 64 12.24 -4.16 -9.64
C ALA A 64 11.79 -2.70 -9.83
N CYS A 65 10.50 -2.39 -9.61
CA CYS A 65 9.96 -1.02 -9.66
C CYS A 65 10.52 -0.12 -8.56
N PHE A 66 11.07 -0.68 -7.48
CA PHE A 66 11.54 0.06 -6.31
C PHE A 66 13.06 0.16 -6.19
N THR A 67 13.83 -0.55 -7.01
CA THR A 67 15.30 -0.64 -6.92
C THR A 67 16.01 0.73 -6.83
N SER A 68 15.57 1.73 -7.59
CA SER A 68 16.16 3.07 -7.62
C SER A 68 15.64 4.00 -6.52
N SER A 69 14.52 3.64 -5.87
CA SER A 69 13.88 4.38 -4.78
C SER A 69 13.26 3.42 -3.76
N PRO A 70 14.08 2.66 -2.99
CA PRO A 70 13.57 1.61 -2.11
C PRO A 70 12.93 2.14 -0.83
N SER A 71 13.22 3.39 -0.44
CA SER A 71 12.78 4.01 0.81
C SER A 71 11.65 5.02 0.61
N GLN A 72 10.64 4.65 -0.18
CA GLN A 72 9.48 5.52 -0.41
C GLN A 72 8.66 5.69 0.88
N LYS A 73 8.11 6.89 1.08
CA LYS A 73 7.23 7.18 2.23
C LYS A 73 5.83 6.62 2.05
N PHE A 74 5.36 6.54 0.80
CA PHE A 74 4.03 6.03 0.48
C PHE A 74 4.05 5.11 -0.73
N ILE A 75 3.43 3.94 -0.59
CA ILE A 75 3.20 3.03 -1.70
C ILE A 75 1.73 2.60 -1.69
N ALA A 76 1.06 2.75 -2.83
CA ALA A 76 -0.24 2.16 -3.09
C ALA A 76 -0.10 1.05 -4.13
N ILE A 77 -0.53 -0.17 -3.79
CA ILE A 77 -0.60 -1.30 -4.72
C ILE A 77 -2.06 -1.58 -5.02
N LEU A 78 -2.39 -1.68 -6.31
CA LEU A 78 -3.74 -1.92 -6.82
C LEU A 78 -3.76 -3.16 -7.71
N TYR A 79 -4.93 -3.78 -7.83
CA TYR A 79 -5.18 -4.92 -8.72
C TYR A 79 -4.36 -6.17 -8.38
N LYS A 80 -4.40 -7.19 -9.23
CA LYS A 80 -3.94 -8.55 -8.91
C LYS A 80 -2.44 -8.72 -9.16
N LEU A 81 -1.75 -9.33 -8.20
CA LEU A 81 -0.39 -9.84 -8.37
C LEU A 81 -0.43 -11.31 -8.80
N ASN A 82 0.42 -11.71 -9.73
CA ASN A 82 0.68 -13.12 -9.98
C ASN A 82 1.72 -13.65 -8.98
N GLY A 83 1.31 -14.57 -8.12
CA GLY A 83 2.19 -15.16 -7.11
C GLY A 83 2.30 -14.34 -5.81
N LYS A 84 3.40 -14.52 -5.09
CA LYS A 84 3.64 -13.95 -3.75
C LYS A 84 4.62 -12.77 -3.80
N LEU A 85 4.57 -11.91 -2.79
CA LEU A 85 5.61 -10.91 -2.54
C LEU A 85 6.97 -11.58 -2.29
N CYS A 86 8.04 -10.86 -2.61
CA CYS A 86 9.38 -11.28 -2.21
C CYS A 86 9.51 -11.31 -0.67
N PRO A 87 10.26 -12.25 -0.08
CA PRO A 87 10.36 -12.40 1.38
C PRO A 87 10.85 -11.14 2.12
N ASP A 88 11.66 -10.33 1.43
CA ASP A 88 12.31 -9.09 1.85
C ASP A 88 11.74 -7.85 1.13
N SER A 89 10.51 -7.96 0.62
CA SER A 89 9.82 -6.89 -0.11
C SER A 89 9.91 -5.53 0.58
N VAL A 90 10.15 -4.47 -0.21
CA VAL A 90 10.16 -3.09 0.30
C VAL A 90 8.85 -2.71 0.98
N LEU A 91 7.73 -3.33 0.55
CA LEU A 91 6.39 -3.05 1.06
C LEU A 91 6.27 -3.27 2.57
N TYR A 92 7.02 -4.21 3.14
CA TYR A 92 6.98 -4.50 4.57
C TYR A 92 7.53 -3.35 5.42
N ASN A 93 8.39 -2.50 4.87
CA ASN A 93 9.08 -1.44 5.59
C ASN A 93 8.63 -0.03 5.19
N THR A 94 7.81 0.11 4.15
CA THR A 94 7.23 1.38 3.72
C THR A 94 6.47 2.05 4.86
N GLU A 95 6.67 3.35 5.04
CA GLU A 95 6.03 4.11 6.12
C GLU A 95 4.50 4.05 6.04
N ASN A 96 3.95 4.25 4.84
CA ASN A 96 2.52 4.24 4.57
C ASN A 96 2.21 3.31 3.40
N LEU A 97 1.52 2.20 3.67
CA LEU A 97 1.16 1.21 2.67
C LEU A 97 -0.37 1.17 2.49
N TYR A 98 -0.80 1.39 1.25
CA TYR A 98 -2.15 1.11 0.79
C TYR A 98 -2.13 -0.12 -0.11
N LEU A 99 -2.97 -1.11 0.18
CA LEU A 99 -3.00 -2.36 -0.57
C LEU A 99 -4.43 -2.74 -0.92
N ASN A 100 -4.75 -2.60 -2.20
CA ASN A 100 -5.98 -3.08 -2.82
C ASN A 100 -5.64 -4.11 -3.90
N SER A 101 -5.26 -5.29 -3.45
CA SER A 101 -5.03 -6.48 -4.28
C SER A 101 -5.79 -7.62 -3.62
N THR A 102 -6.17 -8.68 -4.33
CA THR A 102 -6.81 -9.86 -3.70
C THR A 102 -5.85 -11.03 -3.55
N HIS A 103 -4.71 -11.01 -4.25
CA HIS A 103 -3.79 -12.16 -4.34
C HIS A 103 -2.57 -12.09 -3.43
N ILE A 104 -2.19 -10.90 -2.94
CA ILE A 104 -1.12 -10.79 -1.93
C ILE A 104 -1.66 -11.24 -0.57
N ASP A 105 -1.02 -12.17 0.12
CA ASP A 105 -1.54 -12.67 1.40
C ASP A 105 -1.58 -11.55 2.47
N GLY A 106 -2.79 -11.24 2.94
CA GLY A 106 -3.00 -10.20 3.96
C GLY A 106 -2.45 -10.62 5.33
N ASP A 107 -2.48 -11.92 5.64
CA ASP A 107 -1.97 -12.44 6.91
C ASP A 107 -0.44 -12.42 6.94
N ASP A 108 0.21 -12.80 5.83
CA ASP A 108 1.67 -12.68 5.70
C ASP A 108 2.11 -11.22 5.85
N LEU A 109 1.40 -10.30 5.19
CA LEU A 109 1.68 -8.86 5.31
C LEU A 109 1.52 -8.35 6.74
N LEU A 110 0.41 -8.70 7.41
CA LEU A 110 0.19 -8.33 8.82
C LEU A 110 1.29 -8.87 9.71
N SER A 111 1.83 -10.05 9.45
CA SER A 111 2.87 -10.66 10.29
C SER A 111 4.25 -9.99 10.18
N ARG A 112 4.52 -9.26 9.07
CA ARG A 112 5.85 -8.72 8.72
C ARG A 112 5.93 -7.20 8.65
N PHE A 113 4.80 -6.50 8.57
CA PHE A 113 4.77 -5.05 8.37
C PHE A 113 5.39 -4.30 9.56
N ARG A 114 6.25 -3.31 9.26
CA ARG A 114 7.00 -2.48 10.23
C ARG A 114 6.81 -0.98 10.04
N GLY A 115 5.95 -0.58 9.10
CA GLY A 115 5.63 0.81 8.82
C GLY A 115 4.71 1.46 9.86
N LYS A 116 4.26 2.68 9.55
CA LYS A 116 3.44 3.50 10.43
C LYS A 116 1.95 3.45 10.10
N SER A 117 1.59 3.24 8.85
CA SER A 117 0.19 3.21 8.41
C SER A 117 -0.04 2.09 7.41
N LEU A 118 -1.05 1.26 7.68
CA LEU A 118 -1.42 0.14 6.83
C LEU A 118 -2.92 0.18 6.51
N PHE A 119 -3.24 0.22 5.22
CA PHE A 119 -4.61 0.20 4.72
C PHE A 119 -4.81 -1.00 3.79
N LEU A 120 -5.68 -1.92 4.18
CA LEU A 120 -5.96 -3.16 3.45
C LEU A 120 -7.38 -3.13 2.88
N VAL A 121 -7.52 -3.44 1.59
CA VAL A 121 -8.82 -3.51 0.89
C VAL A 121 -9.01 -4.88 0.29
N GLU A 122 -10.26 -5.36 0.31
CA GLU A 122 -10.69 -6.63 -0.30
C GLU A 122 -9.95 -7.87 0.23
N ARG A 123 -9.61 -7.86 1.52
CA ARG A 123 -8.83 -8.94 2.14
C ARG A 123 -9.66 -9.98 2.88
N ASN A 124 -9.24 -11.23 2.74
CA ASN A 124 -9.59 -12.31 3.64
C ASN A 124 -8.58 -12.29 4.77
N VAL A 125 -8.88 -11.55 5.83
CA VAL A 125 -8.14 -11.66 7.08
C VAL A 125 -9.03 -12.44 8.04
N THR A 126 -8.48 -13.49 8.65
CA THR A 126 -9.25 -14.31 9.58
C THR A 126 -9.45 -13.57 10.91
N ASP A 127 -10.55 -13.85 11.63
CA ASP A 127 -10.79 -13.31 12.98
C ASP A 127 -9.55 -13.50 13.87
N SER A 128 -9.01 -14.71 13.90
CA SER A 128 -7.87 -15.10 14.73
C SER A 128 -6.62 -14.28 14.42
N ASN A 129 -6.37 -13.96 13.15
CA ASN A 129 -5.21 -13.16 12.75
C ASN A 129 -5.38 -11.69 13.13
N ILE A 130 -6.58 -11.12 12.99
CA ILE A 130 -6.86 -9.75 13.45
C ILE A 130 -6.75 -9.67 14.97
N ILE A 131 -7.36 -10.61 15.70
CA ILE A 131 -7.32 -10.64 17.17
C ILE A 131 -5.88 -10.74 17.66
N ARG A 132 -5.08 -11.65 17.08
CA ARG A 132 -3.65 -11.78 17.39
C ARG A 132 -2.91 -10.48 17.10
N PHE A 133 -3.12 -9.88 15.91
CA PHE A 133 -2.50 -8.63 15.52
C PHE A 133 -2.83 -7.49 16.51
N LEU A 134 -4.10 -7.30 16.85
CA LEU A 134 -4.56 -6.27 17.79
C LEU A 134 -3.95 -6.49 19.18
N ASN A 135 -3.89 -7.73 19.67
CA ASN A 135 -3.28 -8.04 20.95
C ASN A 135 -1.75 -7.81 20.95
N GLU A 136 -1.05 -8.15 19.86
CA GLU A 136 0.38 -7.88 19.71
C GLU A 136 0.68 -6.37 19.64
N TRP A 137 -0.19 -5.59 18.98
CA TRP A 137 -0.07 -4.14 18.90
C TRP A 137 -0.40 -3.47 20.24
N LYS A 138 -1.53 -3.83 20.86
CA LYS A 138 -1.98 -3.31 22.18
C LYS A 138 -0.95 -3.56 23.27
N SER A 139 -0.31 -4.73 23.26
CA SER A 139 0.74 -5.10 24.23
C SER A 139 2.12 -4.52 23.90
N SER A 140 2.27 -3.74 22.82
CA SER A 140 3.54 -3.22 22.32
C SER A 140 4.61 -4.28 22.01
N ARG A 141 4.20 -5.56 21.88
CA ARG A 141 5.10 -6.68 21.57
C ARG A 141 5.58 -6.62 20.11
N LYS A 142 4.70 -6.19 19.20
CA LYS A 142 5.01 -5.91 17.80
C LYS A 142 4.34 -4.62 17.37
N PHE A 143 4.66 -4.17 16.15
CA PHE A 143 4.03 -3.01 15.51
C PHE A 143 4.23 -1.70 16.28
N GLN A 144 5.38 -1.52 16.94
CA GLN A 144 5.65 -0.32 17.75
C GLN A 144 5.62 0.98 16.94
N ASN A 145 5.93 0.89 15.64
CA ASN A 145 5.88 2.02 14.72
C ASN A 145 4.48 2.33 14.21
N LEU A 146 3.56 1.35 14.29
CA LEU A 146 2.25 1.43 13.70
C LEU A 146 1.38 2.43 14.48
N LYS A 147 0.85 3.41 13.75
CA LYS A 147 -0.04 4.46 14.26
C LYS A 147 -1.45 4.32 13.72
N PHE A 148 -1.59 3.70 12.55
CA PHE A 148 -2.87 3.57 11.88
C PHE A 148 -2.99 2.22 11.17
N PHE A 149 -4.12 1.57 11.37
CA PHE A 149 -4.50 0.36 10.68
C PHE A 149 -5.97 0.45 10.28
N SER A 150 -6.24 0.11 9.02
CA SER A 150 -7.61 0.00 8.53
C SER A 150 -7.70 -1.20 7.60
N VAL A 151 -8.78 -1.95 7.75
CA VAL A 151 -9.09 -3.10 6.93
C VAL A 151 -10.52 -2.99 6.43
N PHE A 152 -10.68 -3.06 5.11
CA PHE A 152 -11.96 -3.13 4.44
C PHE A 152 -12.10 -4.51 3.80
N THR A 153 -13.07 -5.30 4.27
CA THR A 153 -13.31 -6.66 3.79
C THR A 153 -14.47 -6.72 2.82
N HIS A 154 -14.36 -7.60 1.82
CA HIS A 154 -15.45 -7.84 0.88
C HIS A 154 -16.66 -8.43 1.62
N ARG A 155 -17.89 -8.10 1.20
CA ARG A 155 -19.14 -8.50 1.89
C ARG A 155 -19.25 -10.00 2.19
N ARG A 156 -18.62 -10.86 1.39
CA ARG A 156 -18.64 -12.32 1.51
C ARG A 156 -17.62 -12.90 2.50
N ASN A 157 -16.57 -12.15 2.84
CA ASN A 157 -15.45 -12.61 3.67
C ASN A 157 -15.23 -11.65 4.85
N ARG A 158 -16.31 -11.34 5.56
CA ARG A 158 -16.26 -10.48 6.74
C ARG A 158 -15.77 -11.31 7.93
N PHE A 159 -14.74 -10.81 8.60
CA PHE A 159 -14.47 -11.23 9.97
C PHE A 159 -15.59 -10.71 10.88
N ASP A 160 -15.85 -11.43 11.96
CA ASP A 160 -16.86 -11.02 12.94
C ASP A 160 -16.31 -9.85 13.77
N VAL A 161 -16.74 -8.64 13.44
CA VAL A 161 -16.31 -7.41 14.12
C VAL A 161 -16.65 -7.45 15.60
N ALA A 162 -17.82 -7.98 15.99
CA ALA A 162 -18.23 -8.02 17.39
C ALA A 162 -17.34 -8.97 18.18
N LYS A 163 -17.07 -10.16 17.62
CA LYS A 163 -16.13 -11.12 18.19
C LYS A 163 -14.72 -10.57 18.30
N VAL A 164 -14.20 -9.92 17.24
CA VAL A 164 -12.87 -9.31 17.25
C VAL A 164 -12.76 -8.25 18.35
N LEU A 165 -13.74 -7.36 18.47
CA LEU A 165 -13.74 -6.31 19.50
C LEU A 165 -13.80 -6.90 20.91
N TYR A 166 -14.63 -7.92 21.12
CA TYR A 166 -14.77 -8.61 22.41
C TYR A 166 -13.48 -9.35 22.79
N GLU A 167 -12.95 -10.20 21.91
CA GLU A 167 -11.76 -11.03 22.19
C GLU A 167 -10.45 -10.23 22.24
N ALA A 168 -10.35 -9.14 21.48
CA ALA A 168 -9.21 -8.23 21.58
C ALA A 168 -9.35 -7.23 22.74
N ASP A 169 -10.44 -7.29 23.52
CA ASP A 169 -10.72 -6.42 24.67
C ASP A 169 -10.49 -4.94 24.29
N ILE A 170 -11.19 -4.52 23.23
CA ILE A 170 -11.14 -3.16 22.70
C ILE A 170 -12.26 -2.36 23.37
N LYS A 171 -11.90 -1.26 24.03
CA LYS A 171 -12.88 -0.33 24.61
C LYS A 171 -13.77 0.22 23.50
N HIS A 172 -15.08 0.12 23.67
CA HIS A 172 -16.03 0.83 22.83
C HIS A 172 -15.86 2.33 23.09
N LEU A 173 -15.39 3.07 22.09
CA LEU A 173 -15.41 4.54 22.14
C LEU A 173 -16.86 5.00 21.96
N ASN A 174 -17.28 5.97 22.76
CA ASN A 174 -18.63 6.52 22.61
C ASN A 174 -18.78 7.23 21.25
N PRO A 175 -19.98 7.26 20.65
CA PRO A 175 -20.25 7.99 19.40
C PRO A 175 -19.75 9.45 19.40
N SER A 176 -19.80 10.12 20.55
CA SER A 176 -19.28 11.47 20.77
C SER A 176 -17.75 11.57 20.81
N GLU A 177 -17.06 10.49 21.17
CA GLU A 177 -15.59 10.34 21.16
C GLU A 177 -15.06 9.84 19.80
N THR A 178 -15.91 9.22 18.97
CA THR A 178 -15.55 8.74 17.61
C THR A 178 -15.21 9.84 16.62
N THR A 179 -15.41 11.11 16.97
CA THR A 179 -14.86 12.22 16.20
C THR A 179 -13.37 12.41 16.53
N LEU A 180 -12.60 11.32 16.52
CA LEU A 180 -11.20 11.41 16.13
C LEU A 180 -11.24 11.85 14.67
N LYS A 181 -11.27 13.17 14.45
CA LYS A 181 -10.87 13.78 13.19
C LYS A 181 -9.42 13.38 13.00
N LEU A 182 -9.23 12.22 12.42
CA LEU A 182 -7.94 11.85 11.91
C LEU A 182 -7.70 12.68 10.66
N GLU A 183 -7.06 13.83 10.87
CA GLU A 183 -6.56 14.69 9.80
C GLU A 183 -5.32 14.03 9.17
N TRP A 184 -5.52 12.96 8.41
CA TRP A 184 -4.48 12.48 7.51
C TRP A 184 -4.80 12.95 6.09
N LYS A 185 -3.80 13.43 5.37
CA LYS A 185 -3.87 13.62 3.91
C LYS A 185 -3.88 12.25 3.26
N GLN A 186 -5.06 11.64 3.12
CA GLN A 186 -5.19 10.49 2.25
C GLN A 186 -5.03 11.02 0.83
N ARG A 187 -3.94 10.64 0.16
CA ARG A 187 -3.72 10.98 -1.25
C ARG A 187 -4.67 10.13 -2.11
N PHE A 188 -5.98 10.38 -2.02
CA PHE A 188 -6.93 9.88 -3.00
C PHE A 188 -6.98 10.85 -4.18
N VAL A 189 -6.57 10.38 -5.35
CA VAL A 189 -7.12 10.89 -6.60
C VAL A 189 -8.44 10.13 -6.79
N ASN A 190 -9.56 10.83 -6.70
CA ASN A 190 -10.88 10.25 -6.97
C ASN A 190 -10.94 9.79 -8.42
N PHE A 191 -11.24 8.50 -8.64
CA PHE A 191 -11.62 7.97 -9.95
C PHE A 191 -13.14 7.81 -9.97
N ASN A 192 -13.85 8.91 -10.15
CA ASN A 192 -15.17 8.91 -10.72
C ASN A 192 -15.15 9.99 -11.82
N GLN A 193 -15.43 9.57 -13.05
CA GLN A 193 -15.36 10.33 -14.32
C GLN A 193 -14.06 10.15 -15.12
N ILE A 194 -13.96 9.03 -15.85
CA ILE A 194 -13.63 9.04 -17.29
C ILE A 194 -14.59 8.07 -17.96
#